data_AF-A0A640WG53-F1
#
_entry.id   AF-A0A640WG53-F1
#
_cell.length_a   1.000
_cell.length_b   1.000
_cell.length_c   1.000
_cell.angle_alpha   90.00
_cell.angle_beta   90.00
_cell.angle_gamma   90.00
#
_symmetry.space_group_name_H-M   'P 1'
#
loop_
_entity.id
_entity.type
_entity.pdbx_description
1 polymer ?
#
loop_
_entity_poly.entity_id
_entity_poly.type
_entity_poly.pdbx_seq_one_letter_code
_entity_poly.pdbx_strand_id
1 'polypeptide(L)'
;MSGLFHDLERSSSGAPVAIDDLLMAARWNADGLIPAIAQQHDSGEVLMMAWMNRAALEETLATGRVCYWSRSRQAFWRKGETSGQQQHLVEARLDCDGDTVLLKVDQSGPACHTGRRHCFYLRLTPEFGEVDSEPLIPPDTLYGQKR
;
A
#
# COMPACT_ATOMS: atom_id res chain seq x y z
N MET A 1 6.20 -10.20 -26.24
CA MET A 1 5.28 -10.27 -25.10
C MET A 1 4.86 -11.70 -24.87
N SER A 2 5.71 -12.48 -24.18
CA SER A 2 5.30 -13.73 -23.51
C SER A 2 6.02 -13.71 -22.15
N GLY A 3 5.36 -13.14 -21.16
CA GLY A 3 5.86 -13.06 -19.79
C GLY A 3 4.95 -13.86 -18.87
N LEU A 4 5.46 -14.26 -17.70
CA LEU A 4 4.74 -15.07 -16.71
C LEU A 4 3.28 -14.63 -16.52
N PHE A 5 3.02 -13.34 -16.31
CA PHE A 5 1.67 -12.81 -16.13
C PHE A 5 0.72 -13.08 -17.31
N HIS A 6 1.21 -13.03 -18.54
CA HIS A 6 0.41 -13.36 -19.72
C HIS A 6 0.05 -14.86 -19.77
N ASP A 7 0.98 -15.73 -19.36
CA ASP A 7 0.72 -17.17 -19.28
C ASP A 7 -0.31 -17.48 -18.17
N LEU A 8 -0.25 -16.73 -17.06
CA LEU A 8 -1.19 -16.85 -15.94
C LEU A 8 -2.62 -16.43 -16.26
N GLU A 9 -2.86 -15.57 -17.27
CA GLU A 9 -4.22 -15.22 -17.73
C GLU A 9 -5.05 -16.44 -18.15
N ARG A 10 -4.39 -17.54 -18.52
CA ARG A 10 -5.03 -18.79 -18.98
C ARG A 10 -5.00 -19.89 -17.92
N SER A 11 -4.39 -19.64 -16.77
CA SER A 11 -4.28 -20.62 -15.69
C SER A 11 -5.63 -20.87 -15.02
N SER A 12 -5.81 -22.08 -14.52
CA SER A 12 -6.97 -22.41 -13.70
C SER A 12 -6.82 -21.87 -12.28
N SER A 13 -7.95 -21.65 -11.60
CA SER A 13 -7.95 -21.27 -10.18
C SER A 13 -7.15 -22.28 -9.35
N GLY A 14 -6.31 -21.76 -8.44
CA GLY A 14 -5.47 -22.57 -7.55
C GLY A 14 -4.14 -23.05 -8.16
N ALA A 15 -3.82 -22.69 -9.41
CA ALA A 15 -2.50 -22.97 -9.98
C ALA A 15 -1.39 -22.29 -9.14
N PRO A 16 -0.45 -23.06 -8.57
CA PRO A 16 0.60 -22.49 -7.74
C PRO A 16 1.67 -21.82 -8.61
N VAL A 17 2.21 -20.70 -8.12
CA VAL A 17 3.36 -20.00 -8.69
C VAL A 17 4.28 -19.63 -7.54
N ALA A 18 5.59 -19.83 -7.70
CA ALA A 18 6.54 -19.45 -6.67
C ALA A 18 6.57 -17.92 -6.51
N ILE A 19 6.68 -17.45 -5.27
CA ILE A 19 6.68 -16.00 -4.98
C ILE A 19 7.87 -15.30 -5.65
N ASP A 20 9.03 -15.94 -5.70
CA ASP A 20 10.21 -15.38 -6.34
C ASP A 20 10.03 -15.19 -7.85
N ASP A 21 9.33 -16.11 -8.52
CA ASP A 21 9.02 -16.00 -9.95
C ASP A 21 8.06 -14.82 -10.20
N LEU A 22 7.04 -14.66 -9.35
CA LEU A 22 6.12 -13.52 -9.41
C LEU A 22 6.84 -12.19 -9.19
N LEU A 23 7.70 -12.10 -8.17
CA LEU A 23 8.45 -10.87 -7.86
C LEU A 23 9.52 -10.55 -8.90
N MET A 24 10.11 -11.56 -9.54
CA MET A 24 11.05 -11.40 -10.64
C MET A 24 10.34 -10.92 -11.92
N ALA A 25 9.14 -11.41 -12.19
CA ALA A 25 8.35 -11.04 -13.36
C ALA A 25 7.56 -9.73 -13.19
N ALA A 26 7.38 -9.25 -11.96
CA ALA A 26 6.65 -8.01 -11.67
C ALA A 26 7.28 -6.80 -12.39
N ARG A 27 6.44 -5.88 -12.84
CA ARG A 27 6.84 -4.71 -13.62
C ARG A 27 7.24 -3.56 -12.72
N TRP A 28 8.42 -3.67 -12.14
CA TRP A 28 9.06 -2.56 -11.45
C TRP A 28 9.35 -1.43 -12.44
N ASN A 29 9.05 -0.19 -12.05
CA ASN A 29 9.34 0.98 -12.86
C ASN A 29 10.86 1.24 -12.97
N ALA A 30 11.27 2.30 -13.68
CA ALA A 30 12.69 2.63 -13.88
C ALA A 30 13.48 2.88 -12.57
N ASP A 31 12.79 3.22 -11.48
CA ASP A 31 13.37 3.42 -10.15
C ASP A 31 13.37 2.13 -9.31
N GLY A 32 12.93 1.00 -9.87
CA GLY A 32 12.78 -0.27 -9.15
C GLY A 32 11.58 -0.30 -8.21
N LEU A 33 10.53 0.47 -8.49
CA LEU A 33 9.36 0.65 -7.62
C LEU A 33 8.07 0.17 -8.27
N ILE A 34 7.13 -0.25 -7.42
CA ILE A 34 5.76 -0.61 -7.78
C ILE A 34 4.78 0.23 -6.94
N PRO A 35 3.67 0.74 -7.54
CA PRO A 35 2.57 1.32 -6.78
C PRO A 35 1.91 0.26 -5.90
N ALA A 36 1.70 0.59 -4.63
CA ALA A 36 1.05 -0.23 -3.64
C ALA A 36 -0.19 0.48 -3.09
N ILE A 37 -1.36 -0.08 -3.33
CA ILE A 37 -2.65 0.41 -2.83
C ILE A 37 -2.96 -0.33 -1.53
N ALA A 38 -3.09 0.40 -0.42
CA ALA A 38 -3.59 -0.16 0.83
C ALA A 38 -5.11 0.02 0.92
N GLN A 39 -5.81 -1.08 1.14
CA GLN A 39 -7.25 -1.15 1.26
C GLN A 39 -7.62 -1.83 2.58
N GLN A 40 -8.57 -1.27 3.32
CA GLN A 40 -9.10 -1.92 4.51
C GLN A 40 -9.75 -3.26 4.14
N HIS A 41 -9.35 -4.33 4.82
CA HIS A 41 -9.64 -5.70 4.39
C HIS A 41 -11.13 -6.08 4.41
N ASP A 42 -11.88 -5.57 5.38
CA ASP A 42 -13.29 -5.87 5.66
C ASP A 42 -14.26 -4.90 4.98
N SER A 43 -13.98 -3.60 5.02
CA SER A 43 -14.85 -2.58 4.40
C SER A 43 -14.58 -2.35 2.90
N GLY A 44 -13.39 -2.68 2.42
CA GLY A 44 -12.95 -2.36 1.05
C GLY A 44 -12.59 -0.88 0.85
N GLU A 45 -12.55 -0.07 1.90
CA GLU A 45 -12.13 1.34 1.83
C GLU A 45 -10.68 1.47 1.37
N VAL A 46 -10.42 2.25 0.31
CA VAL A 46 -9.06 2.56 -0.12
C VAL A 46 -8.44 3.59 0.84
N LEU A 47 -7.37 3.20 1.51
CA LEU A 47 -6.75 3.99 2.58
C LEU A 47 -5.66 4.92 2.04
N MET A 48 -4.75 4.40 1.22
CA MET A 48 -3.63 5.17 0.67
C MET A 48 -2.98 4.44 -0.50
N MET A 49 -2.16 5.19 -1.25
CA MET A 49 -1.19 4.62 -2.18
C MET A 49 0.21 5.08 -1.77
N ALA A 50 1.17 4.16 -1.84
CA ALA A 50 2.59 4.44 -1.64
C ALA A 50 3.44 3.56 -2.57
N TRP A 51 4.75 3.74 -2.55
CA TRP A 51 5.69 2.97 -3.36
C TRP A 51 6.30 1.84 -2.55
N MET A 52 6.52 0.70 -3.18
CA MET A 52 7.36 -0.38 -2.65
C MET A 52 8.47 -0.69 -3.66
N ASN A 53 9.68 -0.98 -3.18
CA ASN A 53 10.65 -1.75 -3.95
C ASN A 53 10.49 -3.23 -3.59
N ARG A 54 11.24 -4.10 -4.29
CA ARG A 54 11.20 -5.56 -4.03
C ARG A 54 11.41 -5.91 -2.56
N ALA A 55 12.44 -5.35 -1.92
CA ALA A 55 12.76 -5.64 -0.52
C ALA A 55 11.64 -5.21 0.46
N ALA A 56 10.97 -4.09 0.20
CA ALA A 56 9.86 -3.61 1.02
C ALA A 56 8.63 -4.54 0.92
N LEU A 57 8.36 -5.06 -0.29
CA LEU A 57 7.30 -6.03 -0.51
C LEU A 57 7.64 -7.39 0.13
N GLU A 58 8.88 -7.88 -0.03
CA GLU A 58 9.36 -9.09 0.63
C GLU A 58 9.26 -8.99 2.16
N GLU A 59 9.69 -7.87 2.75
CA GLU A 59 9.54 -7.63 4.19
C GLU A 59 8.07 -7.64 4.62
N THR A 60 7.20 -7.00 3.84
CA THR A 60 5.76 -6.95 4.11
C THR A 60 5.14 -8.34 4.12
N LEU A 61 5.48 -9.19 3.14
CA LEU A 61 5.01 -10.58 3.04
C LEU A 61 5.56 -11.44 4.19
N ALA A 62 6.84 -11.27 4.55
CA ALA A 62 7.49 -12.07 5.58
C ALA A 62 7.03 -11.73 7.00
N THR A 63 6.78 -10.46 7.29
CA THR A 63 6.51 -9.98 8.65
C THR A 63 5.02 -9.74 8.94
N GLY A 64 4.20 -9.64 7.90
CA GLY A 64 2.82 -9.17 8.01
C GLY A 64 2.70 -7.69 8.42
N ARG A 65 3.81 -6.94 8.45
CA ARG A 65 3.87 -5.52 8.76
C ARG A 65 4.10 -4.75 7.47
N VAL A 66 3.18 -3.85 7.11
CA VAL A 66 3.32 -3.13 5.84
C VAL A 66 4.51 -2.16 5.89
N CYS A 67 5.45 -2.39 4.98
CA CYS A 67 6.68 -1.63 4.81
C CYS A 67 6.70 -1.01 3.41
N TYR A 68 6.82 0.32 3.34
CA TYR A 68 6.91 1.07 2.09
C TYR A 68 8.33 1.57 1.83
N TRP A 69 8.60 2.00 0.60
CA TRP A 69 9.81 2.74 0.21
C TRP A 69 9.53 4.24 0.08
N SER A 70 10.19 5.04 0.91
CA SER A 70 10.07 6.50 0.84
C SER A 70 11.03 7.08 -0.19
N ARG A 71 10.54 7.43 -1.38
CA ARG A 71 11.37 8.03 -2.46
C ARG A 71 12.17 9.25 -2.02
N SER A 72 11.60 10.12 -1.19
CA SER A 72 12.28 11.32 -0.70
C SER A 72 13.37 11.04 0.35
N ARG A 73 13.22 9.98 1.14
CA ARG A 73 14.15 9.61 2.22
C ARG A 73 15.12 8.52 1.79
N GLN A 74 14.88 7.89 0.64
CA GLN A 74 15.59 6.70 0.16
C GLN A 74 15.73 5.66 1.28
N ALA A 75 14.62 5.40 1.98
CA ALA A 75 14.60 4.58 3.17
C ALA A 75 13.28 3.81 3.28
N PHE A 76 13.35 2.66 3.95
CA PHE A 76 12.20 1.88 4.36
C PHE A 76 11.35 2.64 5.38
N TRP A 77 10.05 2.46 5.28
CA TRP A 77 9.08 3.06 6.18
C TRP A 77 8.01 2.04 6.55
N ARG A 78 8.09 1.53 7.79
CA ARG A 78 7.05 0.69 8.38
C ARG A 78 5.88 1.57 8.78
N LYS A 79 4.70 1.31 8.24
CA LYS A 79 3.54 2.16 8.47
C LYS A 79 3.19 2.20 9.97
N GLY A 80 3.13 3.40 10.52
CA GLY A 80 2.80 3.63 11.93
C GLY A 80 3.97 3.47 12.91
N GLU A 81 5.21 3.29 12.45
CA GLU A 81 6.39 3.13 13.33
C GLU A 81 6.58 4.32 14.30
N THR A 82 6.24 5.53 13.87
CA THR A 82 6.31 6.74 14.72
C THR A 82 4.98 7.06 15.41
N SER A 83 3.83 6.89 14.73
CA SER A 83 2.52 7.35 15.22
C SER A 83 1.70 6.30 15.96
N GLY A 84 2.15 5.04 15.97
CA GLY A 84 1.37 3.90 16.45
C GLY A 84 0.22 3.48 15.53
N GLN A 85 -0.02 4.19 14.41
CA GLN A 85 -1.15 3.93 13.49
C GLN A 85 -0.75 2.96 12.39
N GLN A 86 -0.78 1.68 12.74
CA GLN A 86 -0.13 0.61 12.02
C GLN A 86 -1.03 -0.06 10.98
N GLN A 87 -0.41 -0.73 10.00
CA GLN A 87 -1.08 -1.59 9.02
C GLN A 87 -0.56 -3.01 9.14
N HIS A 88 -1.46 -3.94 9.40
CA HIS A 88 -1.18 -5.38 9.38
C HIS A 88 -1.70 -5.98 8.08
N LEU A 89 -0.85 -6.72 7.37
CA LEU A 89 -1.22 -7.37 6.13
C LEU A 89 -2.17 -8.54 6.41
N VAL A 90 -3.31 -8.55 5.72
CA VAL A 90 -4.24 -9.68 5.68
C VAL A 90 -4.04 -10.46 4.37
N GLU A 91 -3.87 -9.74 3.26
CA GLU A 91 -3.66 -10.33 1.94
C GLU A 91 -2.91 -9.36 1.01
N ALA A 92 -2.06 -9.88 0.13
CA ALA A 92 -1.45 -9.13 -0.96
C ALA A 92 -1.85 -9.73 -2.32
N ARG A 93 -2.11 -8.89 -3.31
CA ARG A 93 -2.49 -9.27 -4.67
C ARG A 93 -1.72 -8.44 -5.68
N LEU A 94 -1.23 -9.05 -6.74
CA LEU A 94 -0.76 -8.33 -7.93
C LEU A 94 -1.92 -8.21 -8.91
N ASP A 95 -1.92 -7.14 -9.70
CA ASP A 95 -2.85 -6.99 -10.82
C ASP A 95 -2.46 -7.86 -12.02
N CYS A 96 -3.21 -7.76 -13.12
CA CYS A 96 -3.16 -8.73 -14.21
C CYS A 96 -1.83 -8.75 -14.96
N ASP A 97 -1.09 -7.64 -14.99
CA ASP A 97 0.21 -7.55 -15.65
C ASP A 97 1.38 -7.28 -14.69
N GLY A 98 1.10 -7.32 -13.39
CA GLY A 98 2.09 -7.31 -12.31
C GLY A 98 2.74 -5.96 -12.09
N ASP A 99 2.08 -4.86 -12.45
CA ASP A 99 2.58 -3.50 -12.30
C ASP A 99 2.03 -2.76 -11.08
N THR A 100 1.05 -3.35 -10.39
CA THR A 100 0.44 -2.78 -9.19
C THR A 100 0.17 -3.84 -8.13
N VAL A 101 0.44 -3.53 -6.86
CA VAL A 101 0.08 -4.39 -5.73
C VAL A 101 -1.10 -3.79 -4.94
N LEU A 102 -2.11 -4.61 -4.67
CA LEU A 102 -3.19 -4.35 -3.72
C LEU A 102 -2.89 -5.07 -2.41
N LEU A 103 -2.83 -4.31 -1.33
CA LEU A 103 -2.64 -4.79 0.04
C LEU A 103 -3.96 -4.65 0.78
N LYS A 104 -4.59 -5.79 1.10
CA LYS A 104 -5.69 -5.81 2.05
C LYS A 104 -5.09 -5.79 3.46
N VAL A 105 -5.40 -4.76 4.22
CA VAL A 105 -4.79 -4.50 5.52
C VAL A 105 -5.84 -4.34 6.61
N ASP A 106 -5.46 -4.68 7.83
CA ASP A 106 -6.13 -4.19 9.03
C ASP A 106 -5.42 -2.92 9.54
N GLN A 107 -6.11 -1.78 9.43
CA GLN A 107 -5.57 -0.46 9.77
C GLN A 107 -6.02 -0.05 11.17
N SER A 108 -5.05 0.13 12.06
CA SER A 108 -5.26 0.74 13.36
C SER A 108 -5.31 2.28 13.24
N GLY A 109 -6.39 2.90 13.71
CA GLY A 109 -6.61 4.35 13.66
C GLY A 109 -6.48 4.97 12.26
N PRO A 110 -5.99 6.22 12.13
CA PRO A 110 -5.91 6.90 10.84
C PRO A 110 -4.75 6.41 9.97
N ALA A 111 -5.03 6.14 8.69
CA ALA A 111 -3.97 5.84 7.73
C ALA A 111 -3.17 7.12 7.37
N CYS A 112 -3.82 8.28 7.35
CA CYS A 112 -3.21 9.54 6.92
C CYS A 112 -2.51 10.28 8.06
N HIS A 113 -1.38 10.93 7.75
CA HIS A 113 -0.68 11.80 8.71
C HIS A 113 -1.48 13.05 9.10
N THR A 114 -2.53 13.40 8.34
CA THR A 114 -3.48 14.47 8.69
C THR A 114 -4.47 14.05 9.77
N GLY A 115 -4.34 12.83 10.29
CA GLY A 115 -5.24 12.30 11.31
C GLY A 115 -6.52 11.69 10.74
N ARG A 116 -6.69 11.69 9.42
CA ARG A 116 -7.89 11.18 8.74
C ARG A 116 -7.79 9.69 8.43
N ARG A 117 -8.95 9.06 8.25
CA ARG A 117 -9.08 7.64 7.98
C ARG A 117 -8.27 7.20 6.77
N HIS A 118 -8.43 7.91 5.64
CA HIS A 118 -7.73 7.67 4.38
C HIS A 118 -7.05 8.95 3.86
N CYS A 119 -6.09 8.79 2.96
CA CYS A 119 -5.41 9.91 2.30
C CYS A 119 -6.30 10.63 1.29
N PHE A 120 -7.35 9.97 0.79
CA PHE A 120 -8.23 10.46 -0.28
C PHE A 120 -9.41 11.31 0.25
N TYR A 121 -9.17 12.22 1.19
CA TYR A 121 -10.19 13.05 1.84
C TYR A 121 -10.55 14.33 1.06
N LEU A 122 -9.94 14.51 -0.11
CA LEU A 122 -10.24 15.61 -1.01
C LEU A 122 -11.18 15.09 -2.09
N ARG A 123 -12.46 15.42 -1.94
CA ARG A 123 -13.49 15.08 -2.92
C ARG A 123 -13.45 16.10 -4.05
N LEU A 124 -13.44 15.62 -5.28
CA LEU A 124 -13.41 16.44 -6.48
C LEU A 124 -14.77 16.44 -7.18
N THR A 125 -15.18 17.60 -7.66
CA THR A 125 -16.30 17.80 -8.59
C THR A 125 -15.77 18.53 -9.83
N PRO A 126 -16.55 18.65 -10.92
CA PRO A 126 -16.13 19.47 -12.06
C PRO A 126 -15.88 20.95 -11.71
N GLU A 127 -16.55 21.47 -10.67
CA GLU A 127 -16.51 22.90 -10.31
C GLU A 127 -15.54 23.24 -9.16
N PHE A 128 -15.38 22.34 -8.18
CA PHE A 128 -14.55 22.59 -7.00
C PHE A 128 -14.04 21.29 -6.35
N GLY A 129 -13.08 21.45 -5.43
CA GLY A 129 -12.65 20.41 -4.51
C GLY A 129 -12.98 20.78 -3.06
N GLU A 130 -13.32 19.80 -2.24
CA GLU A 130 -13.60 20.00 -0.81
C GLU A 130 -12.92 18.94 0.06
N VAL A 131 -12.63 19.33 1.30
CA VAL A 131 -12.27 18.38 2.37
C VAL A 131 -13.57 17.75 2.86
N ASP A 132 -13.75 16.45 2.63
CA ASP A 132 -15.02 15.74 2.90
C ASP A 132 -15.05 14.99 4.23
N SER A 133 -13.95 15.03 4.99
CA SER A 133 -13.81 14.33 6.26
C SER A 133 -13.00 15.09 7.27
N GLU A 134 -13.31 14.86 8.55
CA GLU A 134 -12.58 15.40 9.69
C GLU A 134 -11.47 14.44 10.16
N PRO A 135 -10.39 14.94 10.80
CA PRO A 135 -9.43 14.09 11.46
C PRO A 135 -10.09 13.22 12.55
N LEU A 136 -9.79 11.92 12.57
CA LEU A 136 -10.12 11.03 13.68
C LEU A 136 -9.27 11.34 14.91
N ILE A 137 -8.01 11.71 14.69
CA ILE A 137 -7.06 12.11 15.73
C ILE A 137 -6.30 13.34 15.22
N PRO A 138 -6.24 14.46 15.96
CA PRO A 138 -5.49 15.64 15.51
C PRO A 138 -4.01 15.33 15.21
N PRO A 139 -3.42 15.88 14.13
CA PRO A 139 -2.01 15.63 13.78
C PRO A 139 -1.03 15.94 14.91
N ASP A 140 -1.28 17.01 15.66
CA ASP A 140 -0.44 17.41 16.79
C ASP A 140 -0.45 16.36 17.92
N THR A 141 -1.55 15.62 18.08
CA THR A 141 -1.61 14.48 19.00
C THR A 141 -0.79 13.29 18.50
N LEU A 142 -0.74 13.07 17.18
CA LEU A 142 -0.01 11.96 16.56
C LEU A 142 1.51 12.20 16.49
N TYR A 143 1.94 13.45 16.31
CA TYR A 143 3.33 13.78 16.00
C TYR A 143 3.95 14.88 16.88
N GLY A 144 3.14 15.60 17.66
CA GLY A 144 3.58 16.78 18.43
C GLY A 144 4.38 16.51 19.70
N GLN A 145 4.63 15.25 20.05
CA GLN A 145 5.50 14.89 21.19
C GLN A 145 7.00 14.83 20.85
N LYS A 146 7.44 15.31 19.68
CA LYS A 146 8.87 15.55 19.44
C LYS A 146 9.25 16.96 19.89
N ARG A 147 9.47 17.12 21.19
CA ARG A 147 10.39 18.13 21.74
C ARG A 147 11.71 17.45 22.08
#